data_AF-A0A380WJ10-F1
#
_entry.id   AF-A0A380WJ10-F1
#
_cell.length_a   1.000
_cell.length_b   1.000
_cell.length_c   1.000
_cell.angle_alpha   90.00
_cell.angle_beta   90.00
_cell.angle_gamma   90.00
#
_symmetry.space_group_name_H-M   'P 1'
#
loop_
_entity.id
_entity.type
_entity.pdbx_description
1 polymer ?
#
loop_
_entity_poly.entity_id
_entity_poly.type
_entity_poly.pdbx_seq_one_letter_code
_entity_poly.pdbx_strand_id
1 'polypeptide(L)'
;MRRRFALCRSLAVLGRFAMFCCGSLCCGIPLRGSVSVFGSVAVLGCTRSGGGHSPLRRRLSVRGCSRTCSVSMCGGARGFTLRGAAAIGQADAWRQMMDETKAEAARQALFCEHVLAKSGSNVLLETLREATSVANWEHFPAGDVFDPETGAQWYYHSHPPQEGQGEHGHFHCFVRPDGAKGPIHHIVAVGVDPYGRLMRLFTVNQWVVGDNWLEAEATITLLPRFDLHFARPSYLVNRWLSAVLALYADEIRALIRERERVLAAHQQANGAPARDDRALEVTSELGIDLRQMAAGLGV
;
A
#
# COMPACT_ATOMS: atom_id res chain seq x y z
N MET A 1 -40.51 41.11 -1.03
CA MET A 1 -41.74 40.57 -1.63
C MET A 1 -41.52 39.08 -1.93
N ARG A 2 -42.25 38.20 -1.24
CA ARG A 2 -42.46 36.74 -1.43
C ARG A 2 -41.24 35.79 -1.46
N ARG A 3 -40.90 35.30 -0.26
CA ARG A 3 -40.33 33.96 0.01
C ARG A 3 -41.40 32.90 -0.25
N ARG A 4 -41.05 31.75 -0.84
CA ARG A 4 -41.87 30.52 -0.81
C ARG A 4 -41.18 29.48 0.06
N PHE A 5 -41.72 29.29 1.26
CA PHE A 5 -41.53 28.11 2.09
C PHE A 5 -42.42 26.99 1.53
N ALA A 6 -41.86 25.80 1.34
CA ALA A 6 -42.64 24.58 1.20
C ALA A 6 -42.45 23.76 2.49
N LEU A 7 -43.55 23.56 3.20
CA LEU A 7 -43.64 22.83 4.45
C LEU A 7 -44.30 21.47 4.17
N CYS A 8 -43.82 20.46 4.91
CA CYS A 8 -44.60 19.33 5.43
C CYS A 8 -44.92 18.16 4.47
N ARG A 9 -44.39 16.96 4.75
CA ARG A 9 -45.00 15.98 5.68
C ARG A 9 -44.17 14.69 5.78
N SER A 10 -43.67 14.41 6.98
CA SER A 10 -43.17 13.10 7.39
C SER A 10 -44.35 12.15 7.61
N LEU A 11 -44.30 10.97 7.01
CA LEU A 11 -45.17 9.83 7.31
C LEU A 11 -44.34 8.79 8.07
N ALA A 12 -44.55 8.74 9.39
CA ALA A 12 -44.08 7.66 10.24
C ALA A 12 -45.05 6.48 10.11
N VAL A 13 -44.55 5.32 9.65
CA VAL A 13 -45.29 4.05 9.71
C VAL A 13 -44.73 3.26 10.90
N LEU A 14 -45.52 3.22 11.97
CA LEU A 14 -45.36 2.31 13.10
C LEU A 14 -45.83 0.91 12.69
N GLY A 15 -44.89 -0.02 12.52
CA GLY A 15 -45.17 -1.45 12.41
C GLY A 15 -44.83 -2.16 13.71
N ARG A 16 -45.85 -2.46 14.52
CA ARG A 16 -45.78 -3.43 15.64
C ARG A 16 -45.70 -4.84 15.05
N PHE A 17 -44.71 -5.64 15.45
CA PHE A 17 -44.84 -7.10 15.42
C PHE A 17 -44.24 -7.74 16.67
N ALA A 18 -44.89 -8.83 17.05
CA ALA A 18 -45.07 -9.30 18.40
C ALA A 18 -43.88 -10.10 18.95
N MET A 19 -43.74 -9.95 20.26
CA MET A 19 -42.96 -10.74 21.19
C MET A 19 -43.55 -12.16 21.26
N PHE A 20 -42.76 -13.20 21.01
CA PHE A 20 -43.08 -14.57 21.40
C PHE A 20 -42.06 -15.02 22.47
N CYS A 21 -42.54 -15.06 23.71
CA CYS A 21 -41.90 -15.74 24.83
C CYS A 21 -42.52 -17.14 24.97
N CYS A 22 -41.67 -18.16 25.02
CA CYS A 22 -41.91 -19.46 25.66
C CYS A 22 -40.52 -20.11 25.76
N GLY A 23 -39.99 -20.64 26.85
CA GLY A 23 -40.44 -20.91 28.21
C GLY A 23 -39.33 -21.79 28.80
N SER A 24 -38.89 -21.47 30.01
CA SER A 24 -37.77 -22.11 30.73
C SER A 24 -37.91 -23.61 30.94
N LEU A 25 -36.78 -24.31 31.14
CA LEU A 25 -36.61 -25.25 32.24
C LEU A 25 -35.12 -25.49 32.58
N CYS A 26 -34.89 -25.64 33.88
CA CYS A 26 -33.66 -25.49 34.63
C CYS A 26 -32.86 -26.79 34.80
N CYS A 27 -31.54 -26.65 34.99
CA CYS A 27 -30.63 -27.40 35.89
C CYS A 27 -29.19 -26.99 35.47
N GLY A 28 -28.19 -26.68 36.29
CA GLY A 28 -27.89 -26.88 37.69
C GLY A 28 -26.34 -26.94 37.79
N ILE A 29 -25.74 -25.92 38.42
CA ILE A 29 -24.30 -25.70 38.76
C ILE A 29 -23.79 -26.82 39.70
N PRO A 30 -22.47 -27.24 39.81
CA PRO A 30 -21.30 -26.42 40.24
C PRO A 30 -19.94 -26.66 39.54
N LEU A 31 -19.15 -25.60 39.27
CA LEU A 31 -18.06 -24.98 40.08
C LEU A 31 -16.81 -25.85 40.36
N ARG A 32 -15.68 -25.44 39.77
CA ARG A 32 -14.28 -25.37 40.30
C ARG A 32 -13.45 -24.76 39.15
N GLY A 33 -12.80 -23.61 39.22
CA GLY A 33 -12.07 -22.98 40.31
C GLY A 33 -10.57 -23.20 40.09
N SER A 34 -9.86 -22.22 39.53
CA SER A 34 -8.39 -22.04 39.64
C SER A 34 -7.99 -20.70 39.03
N VAL A 35 -7.88 -19.69 39.89
CA VAL A 35 -7.18 -18.43 39.64
C VAL A 35 -5.69 -18.71 39.79
N SER A 36 -4.85 -18.18 38.91
CA SER A 36 -3.40 -18.09 39.14
C SER A 36 -2.97 -16.65 38.95
N VAL A 37 -2.83 -15.97 40.09
CA VAL A 37 -2.11 -14.72 40.26
C VAL A 37 -0.63 -15.10 40.42
N PHE A 38 0.24 -14.57 39.57
CA PHE A 38 1.65 -14.40 39.90
C PHE A 38 2.01 -12.93 39.67
N GLY A 39 2.05 -12.19 40.77
CA GLY A 39 2.90 -11.01 40.88
C GLY A 39 4.24 -11.43 41.47
N SER A 40 5.33 -10.83 40.99
CA SER A 40 6.41 -10.36 41.86
C SER A 40 7.46 -9.53 41.11
N VAL A 41 7.62 -8.32 41.65
CA VAL A 41 8.88 -7.65 42.00
C VAL A 41 9.69 -6.97 40.90
N ALA A 42 9.79 -5.65 41.09
CA ALA A 42 10.65 -4.70 40.41
C ALA A 42 12.13 -4.88 40.75
N VAL A 43 12.99 -4.44 39.83
CA VAL A 43 14.31 -3.88 40.17
C VAL A 43 14.43 -2.51 39.51
N LEU A 44 14.28 -1.48 40.33
CA LEU A 44 14.79 -0.14 40.03
C LEU A 44 16.32 -0.16 40.23
N GLY A 45 17.07 0.19 39.18
CA GLY A 45 18.48 0.54 39.26
C GLY A 45 18.65 1.97 38.78
N CYS A 46 18.93 2.87 39.73
CA CYS A 46 19.13 4.30 39.54
C CYS A 46 20.62 4.62 39.29
N THR A 47 20.88 5.88 38.90
CA THR A 47 22.16 6.63 38.92
C THR A 47 23.08 6.46 37.70
N ARG A 48 23.83 7.48 37.22
CA ARG A 48 23.77 8.96 37.21
C ARG A 48 24.97 9.38 36.34
N SER A 49 24.81 10.42 35.52
CA SER A 49 25.78 11.47 35.17
C SER A 49 27.29 11.19 35.06
N GLY A 50 27.89 11.67 33.97
CA GLY A 50 29.11 12.48 34.10
C GLY A 50 30.15 12.37 32.98
N GLY A 51 30.15 13.37 32.08
CA GLY A 51 31.32 14.20 31.83
C GLY A 51 32.53 13.65 31.05
N GLY A 52 32.70 14.17 29.83
CA GLY A 52 33.85 15.04 29.55
C GLY A 52 35.08 14.46 28.84
N HIS A 53 35.42 15.14 27.75
CA HIS A 53 36.76 15.35 27.16
C HIS A 53 37.23 14.49 25.98
N SER A 54 37.10 15.08 24.78
CA SER A 54 38.10 15.03 23.70
C SER A 54 39.42 15.67 24.18
N PRO A 55 40.59 15.38 23.56
CA PRO A 55 40.92 15.96 22.25
C PRO A 55 41.85 15.13 21.34
N LEU A 56 42.16 15.73 20.18
CA LEU A 56 43.37 15.64 19.36
C LEU A 56 43.24 15.01 17.96
N ARG A 57 43.09 15.93 17.01
CA ARG A 57 43.46 15.84 15.61
C ARG A 57 44.92 15.41 15.45
N ARG A 58 45.18 14.47 14.55
CA ARG A 58 46.45 14.39 13.80
C ARG A 58 46.15 14.36 12.30
N ARG A 59 46.61 15.40 11.61
CA ARG A 59 46.77 15.45 10.15
C ARG A 59 47.97 14.59 9.78
N LEU A 60 47.84 13.73 8.78
CA LEU A 60 48.96 13.14 8.05
C LEU A 60 48.82 13.54 6.58
N SER A 61 49.79 14.32 6.12
CA SER A 61 50.02 14.62 4.70
C SER A 61 51.00 13.58 4.17
N VAL A 62 50.73 12.96 3.03
CA VAL A 62 51.76 12.27 2.25
C VAL A 62 51.57 12.63 0.77
N ARG A 63 52.73 12.87 0.16
CA ARG A 63 53.03 13.53 -1.10
C ARG A 63 52.54 12.77 -2.34
N GLY A 64 52.23 13.55 -3.37
CA GLY A 64 52.04 13.08 -4.73
C GLY A 64 53.32 12.52 -5.35
N CYS A 65 53.13 11.54 -6.23
CA CYS A 65 54.14 11.02 -7.15
C CYS A 65 53.51 11.05 -8.54
N SER A 66 53.93 12.01 -9.35
CA SER A 66 53.61 12.14 -10.77
C SER A 66 54.49 11.19 -11.57
N ARG A 67 53.89 10.20 -12.23
CA ARG A 67 54.52 9.48 -13.34
C ARG A 67 53.55 9.46 -14.52
N THR A 68 53.91 10.26 -15.51
CA THR A 68 53.41 10.23 -16.88
C THR A 68 53.89 8.94 -17.55
N CYS A 69 52.96 8.07 -17.92
CA CYS A 69 53.19 7.01 -18.90
C CYS A 69 52.42 7.35 -20.16
N SER A 70 53.15 7.77 -21.20
CA SER A 70 52.68 7.78 -22.58
C SER A 70 52.69 6.34 -23.10
N VAL A 71 51.55 5.85 -23.59
CA VAL A 71 51.49 4.60 -24.35
C VAL A 71 50.80 4.85 -25.68
N SER A 72 51.55 4.47 -26.70
CA SER A 72 51.29 4.49 -28.14
C SER A 72 49.88 4.05 -28.54
N MET A 73 49.24 4.82 -29.42
CA MET A 73 48.07 4.37 -30.18
C MET A 73 48.51 3.47 -31.34
N CYS A 74 48.40 2.16 -31.15
CA CYS A 74 48.35 1.22 -32.27
C CYS A 74 46.89 0.98 -32.65
N GLY A 75 46.53 1.43 -33.85
CA GLY A 75 45.23 1.19 -34.47
C GLY A 75 44.98 -0.30 -34.65
N GLY A 76 43.86 -0.77 -34.09
CA GLY A 76 43.27 -2.06 -34.39
C GLY A 76 41.79 -1.83 -34.63
N ALA A 77 41.37 -1.80 -35.89
CA ALA A 77 39.98 -1.85 -36.27
C ALA A 77 39.39 -3.19 -35.81
N ARG A 78 38.87 -3.23 -34.58
CA ARG A 78 38.00 -4.31 -34.14
C ARG A 78 36.65 -4.04 -34.77
N GLY A 79 36.33 -4.83 -35.78
CA GLY A 79 35.00 -4.86 -36.38
C GLY A 79 33.96 -4.98 -35.26
N PHE A 80 33.02 -4.02 -35.24
CA PHE A 80 31.77 -4.16 -34.52
C PHE A 80 31.04 -5.34 -35.14
N THR A 81 31.23 -6.53 -34.60
CA THR A 81 30.36 -7.66 -34.89
C THR A 81 28.99 -7.32 -34.32
N LEU A 82 27.98 -7.34 -35.18
CA LEU A 82 26.58 -7.10 -34.85
C LEU A 82 26.14 -8.05 -33.72
N ARG A 83 26.19 -7.56 -32.47
CA ARG A 83 25.47 -8.13 -31.32
C ARG A 83 23.94 -7.94 -31.41
N GLY A 84 23.45 -7.35 -32.51
CA GLY A 84 22.06 -6.91 -32.68
C GLY A 84 21.05 -8.04 -32.61
N ALA A 85 21.19 -9.10 -33.41
CA ALA A 85 20.13 -10.12 -33.53
C ALA A 85 19.91 -10.93 -32.24
N ALA A 86 21.00 -11.30 -31.53
CA ALA A 86 20.90 -12.05 -30.28
C ALA A 86 20.39 -11.18 -29.11
N ALA A 87 20.72 -9.89 -29.09
CA ALA A 87 20.22 -8.95 -28.08
C ALA A 87 18.74 -8.59 -28.32
N ILE A 88 18.32 -8.45 -29.58
CA ILE A 88 16.91 -8.26 -29.97
C ILE A 88 16.08 -9.50 -29.60
N GLY A 89 16.55 -10.70 -29.94
CA GLY A 89 15.85 -11.95 -29.59
C GLY A 89 15.70 -12.16 -28.09
N GLN A 90 16.69 -11.76 -27.28
CA GLN A 90 16.54 -11.76 -25.82
C GLN A 90 15.49 -10.74 -25.38
N ALA A 91 15.56 -9.49 -25.84
CA ALA A 91 14.61 -8.45 -25.47
C ALA A 91 13.15 -8.82 -25.82
N ASP A 92 12.93 -9.48 -26.96
CA ASP A 92 11.60 -9.94 -27.36
C ASP A 92 11.10 -11.10 -26.49
N ALA A 93 11.97 -12.04 -26.12
CA ALA A 93 11.61 -13.12 -25.18
C ALA A 93 11.28 -12.58 -23.78
N TRP A 94 12.06 -11.61 -23.28
CA TRP A 94 11.76 -10.92 -22.02
C TRP A 94 10.42 -10.19 -22.08
N ARG A 95 10.14 -9.47 -23.18
CA ARG A 95 8.86 -8.79 -23.38
C ARG A 95 7.69 -9.78 -23.35
N GLN A 96 7.78 -10.88 -24.10
CA GLN A 96 6.74 -11.92 -24.10
C GLN A 96 6.51 -12.52 -22.72
N MET A 97 7.59 -12.80 -21.97
CA MET A 97 7.48 -13.31 -20.61
C MET A 97 6.82 -12.31 -19.65
N MET A 98 7.14 -11.02 -19.77
CA MET A 98 6.50 -9.96 -18.99
C MET A 98 5.03 -9.81 -19.35
N ASP A 99 4.69 -9.84 -20.63
CA ASP A 99 3.31 -9.78 -21.12
C ASP A 99 2.49 -10.96 -20.59
N GLU A 100 3.05 -12.17 -20.58
CA GLU A 100 2.38 -13.35 -20.00
C GLU A 100 2.19 -13.20 -18.48
N THR A 101 3.19 -12.66 -17.77
CA THR A 101 3.08 -12.40 -16.33
C THR A 101 1.97 -11.39 -16.03
N LYS A 102 1.89 -10.31 -16.82
CA LYS A 102 0.80 -9.33 -16.71
C LYS A 102 -0.54 -9.95 -17.09
N ALA A 103 -0.62 -10.75 -18.15
CA ALA A 103 -1.84 -11.42 -18.56
C ALA A 103 -2.37 -12.35 -17.47
N GLU A 104 -1.49 -13.07 -16.78
CA GLU A 104 -1.88 -13.91 -15.63
C GLU A 104 -2.40 -13.09 -14.46
N ALA A 105 -1.73 -11.99 -14.12
CA ALA A 105 -2.19 -11.08 -13.08
C ALA A 105 -3.57 -10.47 -13.43
N ALA A 106 -3.79 -10.09 -14.69
CA ALA A 106 -5.09 -9.60 -15.18
C ALA A 106 -6.17 -10.68 -15.05
N ARG A 107 -5.90 -11.92 -15.47
CA ARG A 107 -6.83 -13.06 -15.30
C ARG A 107 -7.20 -13.27 -13.84
N GLN A 108 -6.23 -13.21 -12.92
CA GLN A 108 -6.46 -13.38 -11.49
C GLN A 108 -7.34 -12.25 -10.92
N ALA A 109 -7.04 -10.99 -11.23
CA ALA A 109 -7.85 -9.86 -10.77
C ALA A 109 -9.29 -9.96 -11.28
N LEU A 110 -9.48 -10.23 -12.57
CA LEU A 110 -10.80 -10.43 -13.18
C LEU A 110 -11.55 -11.64 -12.61
N PHE A 111 -10.84 -12.73 -12.32
CA PHE A 111 -11.41 -13.90 -11.67
C PHE A 111 -11.94 -13.56 -10.27
N CYS A 112 -11.19 -12.83 -9.46
CA CYS A 112 -11.63 -12.37 -8.15
C CYS A 112 -12.90 -11.50 -8.25
N GLU A 113 -12.91 -10.52 -9.16
CA GLU A 113 -14.11 -9.70 -9.41
C GLU A 113 -15.30 -10.55 -9.85
N HIS A 114 -15.08 -11.53 -10.73
CA HIS A 114 -16.14 -12.41 -11.23
C HIS A 114 -16.75 -13.28 -10.12
N VAL A 115 -15.92 -13.87 -9.26
CA VAL A 115 -16.39 -14.72 -8.15
C VAL A 115 -17.20 -13.89 -7.15
N LEU A 116 -16.74 -12.69 -6.80
CA LEU A 116 -17.48 -11.77 -5.93
C LEU A 116 -18.82 -11.37 -6.55
N ALA A 117 -18.81 -10.97 -7.83
CA ALA A 117 -20.00 -10.57 -8.55
C ALA A 117 -21.05 -11.69 -8.64
N LYS A 118 -20.63 -12.94 -8.84
CA LYS A 118 -21.51 -14.12 -8.81
C LYS A 118 -22.26 -14.30 -7.48
N SER A 119 -21.71 -13.76 -6.40
CA SER A 119 -22.30 -13.79 -5.06
C SER A 119 -23.05 -12.49 -4.72
N GLY A 120 -23.26 -11.60 -5.70
CA GLY A 120 -23.88 -10.29 -5.47
C GLY A 120 -23.01 -9.33 -4.65
N SER A 121 -21.70 -9.57 -4.59
CA SER A 121 -20.71 -8.76 -3.87
C SER A 121 -19.74 -8.07 -4.84
N ASN A 122 -18.83 -7.26 -4.32
CA ASN A 122 -17.68 -6.69 -5.00
C ASN A 122 -16.53 -6.50 -4.00
N VAL A 123 -15.35 -6.06 -4.44
CA VAL A 123 -14.18 -5.92 -3.56
C VAL A 123 -14.42 -4.93 -2.41
N LEU A 124 -15.22 -3.88 -2.63
CA LEU A 124 -15.54 -2.88 -1.62
C LEU A 124 -16.51 -3.44 -0.57
N LEU A 125 -17.64 -4.01 -0.99
CA LEU A 125 -18.63 -4.64 -0.10
C LEU A 125 -17.99 -5.77 0.71
N GLU A 126 -17.09 -6.53 0.09
CA GLU A 126 -16.36 -7.60 0.75
C GLU A 126 -15.39 -7.07 1.81
N THR A 127 -14.70 -5.97 1.54
CA THR A 127 -13.81 -5.29 2.49
C THR A 127 -14.58 -4.74 3.68
N LEU A 128 -15.77 -4.20 3.44
CA LEU A 128 -16.64 -3.59 4.45
C LEU A 128 -17.61 -4.58 5.11
N ARG A 129 -17.49 -5.87 4.82
CA ARG A 129 -18.45 -6.91 5.25
C ARG A 129 -18.71 -6.91 6.77
N GLU A 130 -17.66 -6.70 7.56
CA GLU A 130 -17.71 -6.75 9.03
C GLU A 130 -17.89 -5.35 9.66
N ALA A 131 -17.97 -4.29 8.85
CA ALA A 131 -18.11 -2.92 9.34
C ALA A 131 -19.53 -2.68 9.89
N THR A 132 -19.63 -2.18 11.12
CA THR A 132 -20.91 -1.76 11.72
C THR A 132 -21.31 -0.35 11.28
N SER A 133 -20.34 0.48 10.94
CA SER A 133 -20.49 1.80 10.31
C SER A 133 -19.28 2.07 9.41
N VAL A 134 -19.47 2.91 8.40
CA VAL A 134 -18.38 3.36 7.52
C VAL A 134 -18.16 4.84 7.77
N ALA A 135 -17.32 5.17 8.74
CA ALA A 135 -16.91 6.54 8.97
C ALA A 135 -15.73 6.91 8.06
N ASN A 136 -15.70 8.15 7.59
CA ASN A 136 -14.56 8.66 6.83
C ASN A 136 -13.29 8.54 7.66
N TRP A 137 -12.17 8.24 7.00
CA TRP A 137 -10.83 8.05 7.58
C TRP A 137 -10.67 6.83 8.50
N GLU A 138 -11.74 6.08 8.78
CA GLU A 138 -11.64 4.82 9.51
C GLU A 138 -11.04 3.72 8.63
N HIS A 139 -10.20 2.88 9.23
CA HIS A 139 -9.55 1.78 8.55
C HIS A 139 -10.43 0.53 8.54
N PHE A 140 -10.51 -0.10 7.37
CA PHE A 140 -11.22 -1.36 7.18
C PHE A 140 -10.31 -2.42 6.55
N PRO A 141 -10.34 -3.67 7.03
CA PRO A 141 -11.01 -4.10 8.27
C PRO A 141 -10.35 -3.45 9.51
N ALA A 142 -11.03 -3.52 10.65
CA ALA A 142 -10.47 -3.05 11.91
C ALA A 142 -9.18 -3.82 12.25
N GLY A 143 -8.10 -3.08 12.54
CA GLY A 143 -6.79 -3.64 12.86
C GLY A 143 -5.88 -3.87 11.65
N ASP A 144 -6.29 -3.42 10.46
CA ASP A 144 -5.60 -3.64 9.18
C ASP A 144 -5.41 -5.12 8.86
N VAL A 145 -4.96 -5.42 7.64
CA VAL A 145 -4.59 -6.77 7.23
C VAL A 145 -3.07 -6.87 7.18
N PHE A 146 -2.50 -7.89 7.81
CA PHE A 146 -1.05 -8.14 7.81
C PHE A 146 -0.74 -9.61 7.53
N ASP A 147 0.15 -9.85 6.57
CA ASP A 147 0.71 -11.16 6.27
C ASP A 147 2.10 -11.32 6.91
N PRO A 148 2.27 -12.23 7.89
CA PRO A 148 3.56 -12.44 8.54
C PRO A 148 4.60 -13.12 7.65
N GLU A 149 4.20 -13.82 6.59
CA GLU A 149 5.12 -14.52 5.70
C GLU A 149 5.82 -13.54 4.75
N THR A 150 5.04 -12.72 4.08
CA THR A 150 5.56 -11.78 3.08
C THR A 150 5.90 -10.41 3.68
N GLY A 151 5.25 -10.05 4.79
CA GLY A 151 5.29 -8.72 5.38
C GLY A 151 4.31 -7.74 4.76
N ALA A 152 3.48 -8.17 3.79
CA ALA A 152 2.49 -7.31 3.16
C ALA A 152 1.42 -6.85 4.17
N GLN A 153 1.04 -5.58 4.09
CA GLN A 153 -0.02 -5.00 4.89
C GLN A 153 -0.93 -4.12 4.04
N TRP A 154 -2.24 -4.14 4.30
CA TRP A 154 -3.15 -3.18 3.70
C TRP A 154 -4.29 -2.80 4.64
N TYR A 155 -4.84 -1.62 4.40
CA TYR A 155 -6.14 -1.22 4.92
C TYR A 155 -6.86 -0.39 3.85
N TYR A 156 -8.17 -0.29 3.96
CA TYR A 156 -9.04 0.56 3.17
C TYR A 156 -9.56 1.72 4.02
N HIS A 157 -9.68 2.92 3.46
CA HIS A 157 -10.51 3.97 4.04
C HIS A 157 -11.24 4.76 2.96
N SER A 158 -12.20 5.58 3.38
CA SER A 158 -12.93 6.52 2.51
C SER A 158 -12.79 7.94 3.02
N HIS A 159 -12.97 8.90 2.10
CA HIS A 159 -13.02 10.32 2.39
C HIS A 159 -14.42 10.86 2.20
N PRO A 160 -14.73 12.06 2.73
CA PRO A 160 -15.90 12.79 2.26
C PRO A 160 -15.90 12.86 0.72
N PRO A 161 -17.04 12.60 0.05
CA PRO A 161 -17.10 12.66 -1.40
C PRO A 161 -16.60 14.00 -1.90
N GLN A 162 -15.58 13.97 -2.75
CA GLN A 162 -15.09 15.17 -3.41
C GLN A 162 -15.72 15.30 -4.79
N GLU A 163 -16.30 16.48 -5.05
CA GLU A 163 -17.03 16.72 -6.29
C GLU A 163 -16.13 16.48 -7.51
N GLY A 164 -16.60 15.65 -8.44
CA GLY A 164 -15.90 15.34 -9.69
C GLY A 164 -14.84 14.24 -9.63
N GLN A 165 -14.50 13.67 -8.47
CA GLN A 165 -13.45 12.64 -8.39
C GLN A 165 -13.94 11.20 -8.63
N GLY A 166 -15.22 10.91 -8.34
CA GLY A 166 -15.80 9.57 -8.55
C GLY A 166 -15.22 8.46 -7.68
N GLU A 167 -14.14 8.70 -6.93
CA GLU A 167 -13.58 7.79 -5.94
C GLU A 167 -14.50 7.71 -4.71
N HIS A 168 -14.73 6.48 -4.23
CA HIS A 168 -15.37 6.24 -2.95
C HIS A 168 -14.35 6.15 -1.81
N GLY A 169 -13.22 5.51 -2.08
CA GLY A 169 -12.09 5.41 -1.18
C GLY A 169 -11.00 4.56 -1.81
N HIS A 170 -10.00 4.20 -1.01
CA HIS A 170 -8.83 3.53 -1.53
C HIS A 170 -8.17 2.63 -0.49
N PHE A 171 -7.44 1.64 -1.01
CA PHE A 171 -6.58 0.77 -0.22
C PHE A 171 -5.20 1.39 -0.15
N HIS A 172 -4.60 1.47 1.04
CA HIS A 172 -3.17 1.70 1.15
C HIS A 172 -2.45 0.36 1.27
N CYS A 173 -1.45 0.15 0.42
CA CYS A 173 -0.64 -1.06 0.39
C CYS A 173 0.77 -0.78 0.93
N PHE A 174 1.19 -1.59 1.89
CA PHE A 174 2.47 -1.46 2.58
C PHE A 174 3.23 -2.78 2.62
N VAL A 175 4.52 -2.69 2.92
CA VAL A 175 5.36 -3.85 3.27
C VAL A 175 6.13 -3.55 4.56
N ARG A 176 6.14 -4.52 5.48
CA ARG A 176 6.99 -4.56 6.67
C ARG A 176 8.06 -5.66 6.52
N PRO A 177 9.28 -5.32 6.05
CA PRO A 177 10.26 -6.34 5.70
C PRO A 177 10.73 -7.17 6.90
N ASP A 178 10.69 -6.60 8.11
CA ASP A 178 11.15 -7.20 9.37
C ASP A 178 9.97 -7.59 10.29
N GLY A 179 8.80 -7.87 9.71
CA GLY A 179 7.62 -8.37 10.41
C GLY A 179 6.77 -7.28 11.09
N ALA A 180 5.75 -7.71 11.86
CA ALA A 180 4.69 -6.82 12.37
C ALA A 180 5.18 -5.62 13.21
N LYS A 181 6.34 -5.74 13.87
CA LYS A 181 6.96 -4.69 14.69
C LYS A 181 8.11 -3.97 13.98
N GLY A 182 8.43 -4.37 12.75
CA GLY A 182 9.46 -3.77 11.92
C GLY A 182 9.01 -2.47 11.26
N PRO A 183 9.90 -1.83 10.49
CA PRO A 183 9.56 -0.63 9.74
C PRO A 183 8.43 -0.93 8.74
N ILE A 184 7.56 0.05 8.51
CA ILE A 184 6.47 -0.02 7.52
C ILE A 184 6.77 0.92 6.37
N HIS A 185 6.61 0.44 5.14
CA HIS A 185 6.88 1.22 3.93
C HIS A 185 5.67 1.22 3.02
N HIS A 186 5.16 2.40 2.69
CA HIS A 186 4.06 2.55 1.74
C HIS A 186 4.55 2.28 0.32
N ILE A 187 3.84 1.39 -0.38
CA ILE A 187 4.13 1.02 -1.76
C ILE A 187 3.30 1.89 -2.70
N VAL A 188 1.96 1.79 -2.60
CA VAL A 188 1.02 2.48 -3.47
C VAL A 188 -0.37 2.47 -2.82
N ALA A 189 -1.21 3.43 -3.18
CA ALA A 189 -2.63 3.41 -2.90
C ALA A 189 -3.43 2.98 -4.14
N VAL A 190 -4.48 2.19 -3.93
CA VAL A 190 -5.37 1.62 -4.95
C VAL A 190 -6.76 2.22 -4.81
N GLY A 191 -7.11 3.16 -5.69
CA GLY A 191 -8.39 3.86 -5.67
C GLY A 191 -9.52 3.09 -6.36
N VAL A 192 -10.70 3.09 -5.73
CA VAL A 192 -11.91 2.43 -6.25
C VAL A 192 -13.14 3.34 -6.27
N ASP A 193 -14.01 3.09 -7.24
CA ASP A 193 -15.31 3.75 -7.35
C ASP A 193 -16.32 3.20 -6.31
N PRO A 194 -17.53 3.80 -6.18
CA PRO A 194 -18.59 3.30 -5.29
C PRO A 194 -19.09 1.88 -5.59
N TYR A 195 -18.70 1.30 -6.73
CA TYR A 195 -19.01 -0.07 -7.15
C TYR A 195 -17.82 -1.02 -6.94
N GLY A 196 -16.73 -0.55 -6.34
CA GLY A 196 -15.50 -1.32 -6.11
C GLY A 196 -14.66 -1.53 -7.36
N ARG A 197 -14.85 -0.74 -8.42
CA ARG A 197 -14.04 -0.85 -9.65
C ARG A 197 -12.75 -0.07 -9.48
N LEU A 198 -11.65 -0.66 -9.94
CA LEU A 198 -10.34 -0.02 -9.99
C LEU A 198 -10.39 1.25 -10.83
N MET A 199 -9.89 2.37 -10.29
CA MET A 199 -9.90 3.68 -10.96
C MET A 199 -8.50 4.29 -11.13
N ARG A 200 -7.65 4.17 -10.11
CA ARG A 200 -6.34 4.83 -10.10
C ARG A 200 -5.34 4.16 -9.15
N LEU A 201 -4.07 4.40 -9.42
CA LEU A 201 -2.95 4.13 -8.52
C LEU A 201 -2.24 5.43 -8.19
N PHE A 202 -1.80 5.61 -6.95
CA PHE A 202 -1.11 6.83 -6.56
C PHE A 202 -0.19 6.62 -5.37
N THR A 203 0.81 7.49 -5.24
CA THR A 203 1.64 7.59 -4.04
C THR A 203 1.28 8.84 -3.27
N VAL A 204 1.43 8.78 -1.95
CA VAL A 204 1.17 9.89 -1.04
C VAL A 204 2.44 10.32 -0.34
N ASN A 205 2.39 11.52 0.22
CA ASN A 205 3.45 12.05 1.05
C ASN A 205 3.51 11.31 2.40
N GLN A 206 4.69 11.25 3.02
CA GLN A 206 4.91 10.50 4.25
C GLN A 206 3.95 10.91 5.36
N TRP A 207 3.66 12.21 5.51
CA TRP A 207 2.77 12.68 6.57
C TRP A 207 1.35 12.10 6.50
N VAL A 208 0.91 11.65 5.32
CA VAL A 208 -0.43 11.10 5.07
C VAL A 208 -0.59 9.75 5.75
N VAL A 209 0.44 8.90 5.64
CA VAL A 209 0.40 7.50 6.10
C VAL A 209 1.30 7.23 7.31
N GLY A 210 2.16 8.19 7.67
CA GLY A 210 3.06 8.09 8.82
C GLY A 210 4.05 6.91 8.73
N ASP A 211 4.43 6.52 7.52
CA ASP A 211 5.29 5.35 7.30
C ASP A 211 6.77 5.64 7.64
N ASN A 212 7.60 4.60 7.63
CA ASN A 212 9.04 4.75 7.71
C ASN A 212 9.56 5.04 6.30
N TRP A 213 9.98 6.28 6.05
CA TRP A 213 10.44 6.68 4.73
C TRP A 213 11.53 5.77 4.18
N LEU A 214 11.38 5.37 2.93
CA LEU A 214 12.33 4.56 2.19
C LEU A 214 12.43 5.10 0.76
N GLU A 215 13.66 5.22 0.27
CA GLU A 215 13.93 5.76 -1.06
C GLU A 215 13.44 4.81 -2.16
N ALA A 216 13.20 5.33 -3.37
CA ALA A 216 12.42 4.73 -4.43
C ALA A 216 12.94 3.36 -4.80
N GLU A 217 14.23 3.23 -5.10
CA GLU A 217 14.79 1.96 -5.53
C GLU A 217 14.69 0.89 -4.43
N ALA A 218 14.84 1.29 -3.16
CA ALA A 218 14.66 0.38 -2.03
C ALA A 218 13.17 0.01 -1.83
N THR A 219 12.24 0.95 -1.93
CA THR A 219 10.79 0.67 -1.93
C THR A 219 10.41 -0.27 -3.07
N ILE A 220 10.96 -0.06 -4.27
CA ILE A 220 10.74 -0.89 -5.45
C ILE A 220 11.20 -2.33 -5.23
N THR A 221 12.27 -2.57 -4.47
CA THR A 221 12.68 -3.94 -4.11
C THR A 221 11.69 -4.66 -3.19
N LEU A 222 10.83 -3.92 -2.47
CA LEU A 222 9.80 -4.50 -1.61
C LEU A 222 8.53 -4.86 -2.37
N LEU A 223 8.30 -4.29 -3.56
CA LEU A 223 7.07 -4.51 -4.33
C LEU A 223 6.72 -6.00 -4.53
N PRO A 224 7.66 -6.89 -4.90
CA PRO A 224 7.36 -8.32 -5.06
C PRO A 224 6.93 -9.03 -3.76
N ARG A 225 7.15 -8.43 -2.59
CA ARG A 225 6.68 -8.97 -1.30
C ARG A 225 5.20 -8.67 -1.06
N PHE A 226 4.55 -7.84 -1.87
CA PHE A 226 3.11 -7.64 -1.76
C PHE A 226 2.37 -8.80 -2.45
N ASP A 227 2.33 -9.96 -1.80
CA ASP A 227 1.67 -11.17 -2.29
C ASP A 227 0.86 -11.84 -1.18
N LEU A 228 -0.37 -11.36 -1.00
CA LEU A 228 -1.27 -11.83 0.05
C LEU A 228 -1.97 -13.10 -0.42
N HIS A 229 -1.55 -14.26 0.09
CA HIS A 229 -2.12 -15.56 -0.27
C HIS A 229 -2.75 -16.28 0.93
N PHE A 230 -3.70 -15.64 1.61
CA PHE A 230 -4.37 -16.23 2.78
C PHE A 230 -5.84 -15.82 2.89
N ALA A 231 -6.59 -16.61 3.67
CA ALA A 231 -8.04 -16.65 3.61
C ALA A 231 -8.77 -15.46 4.24
N ARG A 232 -8.15 -14.78 5.22
CA ARG A 232 -8.79 -13.75 6.04
C ARG A 232 -8.25 -12.35 5.71
N PRO A 233 -9.04 -11.28 5.90
CA PRO A 233 -10.48 -11.28 6.15
C PRO A 233 -11.27 -11.79 4.94
N SER A 234 -10.72 -11.63 3.73
CA SER A 234 -11.26 -12.18 2.50
C SER A 234 -10.14 -12.58 1.54
N TYR A 235 -10.08 -13.87 1.20
CA TYR A 235 -9.15 -14.39 0.20
C TYR A 235 -9.24 -13.63 -1.12
N LEU A 236 -10.46 -13.30 -1.57
CA LEU A 236 -10.67 -12.68 -2.88
C LEU A 236 -10.19 -11.24 -2.93
N VAL A 237 -10.32 -10.47 -1.84
CA VAL A 237 -9.76 -9.11 -1.76
C VAL A 237 -8.24 -9.16 -1.69
N ASN A 238 -7.68 -10.04 -0.87
CA ASN A 238 -6.23 -10.24 -0.76
C ASN A 238 -5.60 -10.61 -2.11
N ARG A 239 -6.19 -11.60 -2.81
CA ARG A 239 -5.72 -12.00 -4.14
C ARG A 239 -5.93 -10.93 -5.18
N TRP A 240 -7.05 -10.21 -5.15
CA TRP A 240 -7.32 -9.10 -6.07
C TRP A 240 -6.27 -8.00 -5.93
N LEU A 241 -5.96 -7.54 -4.70
CA LEU A 241 -4.92 -6.52 -4.47
C LEU A 241 -3.54 -7.00 -4.95
N SER A 242 -3.18 -8.24 -4.64
CA SER A 242 -1.90 -8.82 -5.08
C SER A 242 -1.81 -8.88 -6.60
N ALA A 243 -2.89 -9.30 -7.27
CA ALA A 243 -2.99 -9.35 -8.72
C ALA A 243 -2.96 -7.96 -9.37
N VAL A 244 -3.61 -6.95 -8.77
CA VAL A 244 -3.55 -5.56 -9.23
C VAL A 244 -2.11 -5.03 -9.14
N LEU A 245 -1.42 -5.22 -8.01
CA LEU A 245 -0.04 -4.75 -7.86
C LEU A 245 0.93 -5.49 -8.80
N ALA A 246 0.71 -6.78 -9.06
CA ALA A 246 1.49 -7.54 -10.04
C ALA A 246 1.23 -7.07 -11.49
N LEU A 247 -0.03 -6.81 -11.85
CA LEU A 247 -0.41 -6.34 -13.18
C LEU A 247 0.23 -4.97 -13.52
N TYR A 248 0.19 -4.05 -12.56
CA TYR A 248 0.68 -2.69 -12.72
C TYR A 248 2.09 -2.47 -12.13
N ALA A 249 2.90 -3.53 -12.04
CA ALA A 249 4.18 -3.45 -11.33
C ALA A 249 5.15 -2.42 -11.94
N ASP A 250 5.15 -2.25 -13.26
CA ASP A 250 6.03 -1.28 -13.94
C ASP A 250 5.54 0.16 -13.70
N GLU A 251 4.23 0.35 -13.77
CA GLU A 251 3.56 1.61 -13.53
C GLU A 251 3.76 2.05 -12.07
N ILE A 252 3.66 1.12 -11.11
CA ILE A 252 3.96 1.38 -9.69
C ILE A 252 5.42 1.78 -9.49
N ARG A 253 6.38 1.12 -10.17
CA ARG A 253 7.80 1.54 -10.12
C ARG A 253 7.98 2.97 -10.65
N ALA A 254 7.26 3.35 -11.70
CA ALA A 254 7.29 4.70 -12.24
C ALA A 254 6.71 5.72 -11.25
N LEU A 255 5.56 5.41 -10.63
CA LEU A 255 4.94 6.24 -9.60
C LEU A 255 5.87 6.45 -8.39
N ILE A 256 6.53 5.40 -7.90
CA ILE A 256 7.47 5.48 -6.77
C ILE A 256 8.68 6.37 -7.09
N ARG A 257 9.19 6.35 -8.33
CA ARG A 257 10.25 7.27 -8.77
C ARG A 257 9.74 8.69 -8.91
N GLU A 258 8.53 8.86 -9.44
CA GLU A 258 7.91 10.17 -9.61
C GLU A 258 7.64 10.86 -8.27
N ARG A 259 7.21 10.08 -7.26
CA ARG A 259 7.10 10.54 -5.86
C ARG A 259 8.36 11.27 -5.40
N GLU A 260 9.53 10.67 -5.63
CA GLU A 260 10.81 11.28 -5.23
C GLU A 260 11.14 12.51 -6.05
N ARG A 261 10.90 12.46 -7.36
CA ARG A 261 11.10 13.61 -8.24
C ARG A 261 10.28 14.81 -7.78
N VAL A 262 9.01 14.59 -7.43
CA VAL A 262 8.10 15.61 -6.93
C VAL A 262 8.55 16.14 -5.58
N LEU A 263 8.91 15.27 -4.63
CA LEU A 263 9.39 15.71 -3.31
C LEU A 263 10.71 16.48 -3.39
N ALA A 264 11.63 16.09 -4.28
CA ALA A 264 12.90 16.79 -4.48
C ALA A 264 12.71 18.16 -5.15
N ALA A 265 11.71 18.29 -6.04
CA ALA A 265 11.36 19.54 -6.68
C ALA A 265 10.55 20.48 -5.76
N HIS A 266 9.89 19.94 -4.74
CA HIS A 266 9.03 20.69 -3.84
C HIS A 266 9.82 21.39 -2.73
N GLN A 267 10.24 22.62 -3.00
CA GLN A 267 10.93 23.46 -2.02
C GLN A 267 9.94 24.40 -1.32
N GLN A 268 9.81 24.25 -0.01
CA GLN A 268 9.01 25.18 0.79
C GLN A 268 9.80 26.48 1.07
N ALA A 269 9.13 27.63 1.02
CA ALA A 269 9.76 28.93 1.27
C ALA A 269 10.37 29.08 2.67
N ASN A 270 9.86 28.33 3.65
CA ASN A 270 10.34 28.31 5.03
C ASN A 270 11.48 27.30 5.27
N GLY A 271 11.91 26.56 4.24
CA GLY A 271 12.95 25.53 4.34
C GLY A 271 12.56 24.26 5.08
N ALA A 272 11.27 24.08 5.41
CA ALA A 272 10.80 22.84 6.03
C ALA A 272 10.87 21.66 5.05
N PRO A 273 11.00 20.41 5.55
CA PRO A 273 11.07 19.24 4.69
C PRO A 273 9.78 19.07 3.89
N ALA A 274 9.89 18.83 2.58
CA ALA A 274 8.74 18.55 1.71
C ALA A 274 7.85 17.41 2.23
N ARG A 275 8.45 16.47 2.96
CA ARG A 275 7.76 15.33 3.56
C ARG A 275 6.77 15.69 4.68
N ASP A 276 6.90 16.89 5.23
CA ASP A 276 6.03 17.40 6.30
C ASP A 276 4.99 18.40 5.77
N ASP A 277 5.03 18.74 4.47
CA ASP A 277 4.14 19.73 3.87
C ASP A 277 2.73 19.19 3.63
N ARG A 278 1.78 19.66 4.46
CA ARG A 278 0.35 19.31 4.37
C ARG A 278 -0.33 19.80 3.09
N ALA A 279 0.29 20.69 2.32
CA ALA A 279 -0.21 21.10 1.01
C ALA A 279 0.12 20.10 -0.11
N LEU A 280 1.07 19.19 0.12
CA LEU A 280 1.45 18.13 -0.83
C LEU A 280 1.01 16.78 -0.28
N GLU A 281 -0.19 16.35 -0.64
CA GLU A 281 -0.78 15.07 -0.22
C GLU A 281 -0.44 13.95 -1.21
N VAL A 282 -0.91 14.06 -2.45
CA VAL A 282 -0.61 13.11 -3.54
C VAL A 282 0.67 13.54 -4.24
N THR A 283 1.60 12.61 -4.37
CA THR A 283 2.95 12.86 -4.92
C THR A 283 3.13 12.32 -6.34
N SER A 284 2.34 11.33 -6.74
CA SER A 284 2.24 10.85 -8.11
C SER A 284 0.93 10.08 -8.27
N GLU A 285 0.35 10.06 -9.47
CA GLU A 285 -0.88 9.32 -9.74
C GLU A 285 -1.00 8.85 -11.20
N LEU A 286 -1.80 7.81 -11.41
CA LEU A 286 -2.13 7.25 -12.70
C LEU A 286 -3.57 6.73 -12.70
N GLY A 287 -4.42 7.26 -13.59
CA GLY A 287 -5.74 6.68 -13.88
C GLY A 287 -5.61 5.39 -14.68
N ILE A 288 -6.35 4.36 -14.30
CA ILE A 288 -6.27 3.02 -14.89
C ILE A 288 -7.65 2.36 -14.98
N ASP A 289 -7.78 1.41 -15.91
CA ASP A 289 -8.97 0.58 -16.06
C ASP A 289 -8.54 -0.88 -16.22
N LEU A 290 -8.96 -1.75 -15.29
CA LEU A 290 -8.59 -3.16 -15.28
C LEU A 290 -9.00 -3.89 -16.56
N ARG A 291 -10.21 -3.62 -17.08
CA ARG A 291 -10.75 -4.31 -18.25
C ARG A 291 -10.06 -3.83 -19.52
N GLN A 292 -9.76 -2.53 -19.61
CA GLN A 292 -8.99 -1.97 -20.71
C GLN A 292 -7.57 -2.55 -20.74
N MET A 293 -6.90 -2.62 -19.58
CA MET A 293 -5.56 -3.22 -19.46
C MET A 293 -5.57 -4.70 -19.84
N ALA A 294 -6.52 -5.48 -19.31
CA ALA A 294 -6.67 -6.89 -19.66
C ALA A 294 -6.91 -7.12 -21.16
N ALA A 295 -7.81 -6.34 -21.76
CA ALA A 295 -8.09 -6.43 -23.20
C ALA A 295 -6.85 -6.10 -24.05
N GLY A 296 -6.02 -5.14 -23.61
CA GLY A 296 -4.74 -4.83 -24.24
C GLY A 296 -3.72 -5.98 -24.21
N LEU A 297 -3.84 -6.87 -23.22
CA LEU A 297 -3.04 -8.08 -23.06
C LEU A 297 -3.68 -9.32 -23.73
N GLY A 298 -4.85 -9.18 -24.35
CA GLY A 298 -5.59 -10.29 -24.97
C GLY A 298 -6.28 -11.23 -23.98
N VAL A 299 -6.59 -10.73 -22.77
CA VAL A 299 -7.35 -11.41 -21.70
C VAL A 299 -8.77 -10.88 -21.63
#